data_AF-A0A818E5M9-F1
#
_entry.id   AF-A0A818E5M9-F1
#
_cell.length_a   1.000
_cell.length_b   1.000
_cell.length_c   1.000
_cell.angle_alpha   90.00
_cell.angle_beta   90.00
_cell.angle_gamma   90.00
#
_symmetry.space_group_name_H-M   'P 1'
#
loop_
_entity.id
_entity.type
_entity.pdbx_description
1 polymer ?
#
loop_
_entity_poly.entity_id
_entity_poly.type
_entity_poly.pdbx_seq_one_letter_code
_entity_poly.pdbx_strand_id
1 'polypeptide(L)'
;MRSDDIIDNVDDVTIGYEGNFPVTEFDLLKGVIPKVIHFHVKRFSINDLPQEDEKINQWLQNCWNEKENRLKEFYTKNQFDSTSKRFNNQQIESHVRFQRRLALILWILFILFWSYCLIAYIKIKLYVLLVCLFHVVIESFANGIIDFVFQLDENYRQKQRAIKQD
;
A
#
# COMPACT_ATOMS: atom_id res chain seq x y z
N MET A 1 -13.72 -13.17 18.51
CA MET A 1 -13.22 -12.37 17.36
C MET A 1 -12.91 -13.24 16.13
N ARG A 2 -13.54 -14.42 15.99
CA ARG A 2 -13.39 -15.37 14.86
C ARG A 2 -14.77 -15.81 14.34
N SER A 3 -15.80 -14.97 14.55
CA SER A 3 -17.22 -15.29 14.30
C SER A 3 -17.66 -15.00 12.87
N ASP A 4 -16.84 -14.25 12.12
CA ASP A 4 -17.15 -13.89 10.75
C ASP A 4 -16.09 -14.60 9.90
N ASP A 5 -16.52 -15.48 9.01
CA ASP A 5 -15.74 -16.33 8.09
C ASP A 5 -14.97 -15.49 7.04
N ILE A 6 -14.26 -14.46 7.49
CA ILE A 6 -13.59 -13.45 6.65
C ILE A 6 -12.12 -13.85 6.40
N ILE A 7 -11.55 -14.72 7.23
CA ILE A 7 -10.12 -15.06 7.19
C ILE A 7 -9.93 -16.53 6.84
N ASP A 8 -9.47 -16.80 5.61
CA ASP A 8 -9.22 -18.17 5.13
C ASP A 8 -7.84 -18.70 5.52
N ASN A 9 -6.84 -17.80 5.56
CA ASN A 9 -5.43 -18.18 5.69
C ASN A 9 -4.64 -17.15 6.49
N VAL A 10 -3.58 -17.62 7.15
CA VAL A 10 -2.56 -16.80 7.81
C VAL A 10 -1.24 -16.99 7.07
N ASP A 11 -0.69 -15.91 6.54
CA ASP A 11 0.59 -15.89 5.84
C ASP A 11 1.70 -15.38 6.78
N ASP A 12 2.60 -16.26 7.20
CA ASP A 12 3.84 -15.88 7.89
C ASP A 12 4.87 -15.42 6.86
N VAL A 13 5.25 -14.15 6.94
CA VAL A 13 6.25 -13.52 6.08
C VAL A 13 7.47 -13.15 6.91
N THR A 14 8.62 -13.70 6.52
CA THR A 14 9.93 -13.34 7.05
C THR A 14 10.76 -12.72 5.93
N ILE A 15 11.29 -11.53 6.18
CA ILE A 15 12.09 -10.76 5.23
C ILE A 15 13.49 -10.64 5.80
N GLY A 16 14.49 -11.08 5.05
CA GLY A 16 15.90 -10.87 5.37
C GLY A 16 16.56 -9.96 4.36
N TYR A 17 17.28 -8.94 4.83
CA TYR A 17 17.99 -7.97 4.00
C TYR A 17 19.48 -8.31 3.97
N GLU A 18 20.07 -8.42 2.78
CA GLU A 18 21.53 -8.48 2.65
C GLU A 18 22.13 -7.08 2.62
N GLY A 19 23.05 -6.81 3.55
CA GLY A 19 23.79 -5.55 3.62
C GLY A 19 23.10 -4.48 4.45
N ASN A 20 23.22 -3.22 4.03
CA ASN A 20 22.75 -2.08 4.82
C ASN A 20 21.22 -2.00 4.81
N PHE A 21 20.64 -1.99 6.01
CA PHE A 21 19.23 -1.73 6.22
C PHE A 21 19.00 -0.20 6.27
N PRO A 22 18.05 0.36 5.50
CA PRO A 22 17.68 1.76 5.64
C PRO A 22 16.93 1.92 6.96
N VAL A 23 17.61 2.41 7.98
CA VAL A 23 17.02 2.67 9.31
C VAL A 23 16.21 3.97 9.26
N THR A 24 16.60 4.91 8.41
CA THR A 24 16.00 6.24 8.32
C THR A 24 15.53 6.58 6.91
N GLU A 25 14.56 7.49 6.80
CA GLU A 25 14.13 8.04 5.51
C GLU A 25 15.28 8.71 4.73
N PHE A 26 16.27 9.25 5.45
CA PHE A 26 17.47 9.81 4.83
C PHE A 26 18.35 8.76 4.16
N ASP A 27 18.33 7.51 4.63
CA ASP A 27 19.08 6.41 4.00
C ASP A 27 18.47 6.05 2.63
N LEU A 28 17.14 6.15 2.50
CA LEU A 28 16.46 6.03 1.20
C LEU A 28 16.87 7.16 0.26
N LEU A 29 16.92 8.41 0.73
CA LEU A 29 17.36 9.55 -0.09
C LEU A 29 18.82 9.42 -0.55
N LYS A 30 19.69 8.84 0.28
CA LYS A 30 21.09 8.53 -0.05
C LYS A 30 21.25 7.31 -0.98
N GLY A 31 20.15 6.64 -1.32
CA GLY A 31 20.17 5.43 -2.16
C GLY A 31 20.76 4.21 -1.47
N VAL A 32 20.75 4.18 -0.13
CA VAL A 32 21.15 3.00 0.66
C VAL A 32 20.00 2.00 0.61
N ILE A 33 19.96 1.22 -0.46
CA ILE A 33 18.95 0.19 -0.70
C ILE A 33 19.65 -1.17 -0.67
N PRO A 34 19.12 -2.15 0.07
CA PRO A 34 19.68 -3.49 0.11
C PRO A 34 19.68 -4.09 -1.31
N LYS A 35 20.81 -4.68 -1.71
CA LYS A 35 20.97 -5.23 -3.06
C LYS A 35 20.15 -6.50 -3.27
N VAL A 36 19.93 -7.27 -2.20
CA VAL A 36 19.19 -8.52 -2.22
C VAL A 36 18.27 -8.56 -1.01
N ILE A 37 17.00 -8.91 -1.28
CA ILE A 37 15.97 -9.11 -0.26
C ILE A 37 15.49 -10.54 -0.39
N HIS A 38 15.56 -11.29 0.70
CA HIS A 38 15.07 -12.66 0.76
C HIS A 38 13.70 -12.68 1.41
N PHE A 39 12.76 -13.31 0.72
CA PHE A 39 11.40 -13.53 1.21
C PHE A 39 11.22 -15.01 1.54
N HIS A 40 10.84 -15.27 2.77
CA HIS A 40 10.36 -16.57 3.20
C HIS A 40 8.88 -16.42 3.56
N VAL A 41 8.02 -17.14 2.85
CA VAL A 41 6.56 -17.07 3.01
C VAL A 41 6.05 -18.47 3.32
N LYS A 42 5.34 -18.61 4.43
CA LYS A 42 4.68 -19.85 4.84
C LYS A 42 3.20 -19.58 5.05
N ARG A 43 2.35 -20.32 4.35
CA ARG A 43 0.89 -20.19 4.44
C ARG A 43 0.34 -21.26 5.37
N PHE A 44 -0.54 -20.86 6.28
CA PHE A 44 -1.30 -21.73 7.16
C PHE A 44 -2.79 -21.56 6.89
N SER A 45 -3.53 -22.64 6.66
CA SER A 45 -4.98 -22.56 6.55
C SER A 45 -5.58 -22.34 7.94
N ILE A 46 -6.65 -21.54 8.05
CA ILE A 46 -7.32 -21.31 9.32
C ILE A 46 -7.79 -22.62 9.99
N ASN A 47 -8.04 -23.66 9.19
CA ASN A 47 -8.44 -25.00 9.64
C ASN A 47 -7.31 -25.75 10.34
N ASP A 48 -6.05 -25.42 10.03
CA ASP A 48 -4.86 -26.05 10.61
C ASP A 48 -4.45 -25.40 11.93
N LEU A 49 -5.03 -24.23 12.27
CA LEU A 49 -4.72 -23.52 13.51
C LEU A 49 -5.51 -24.09 14.71
N PRO A 50 -4.91 -24.07 15.92
CA PRO A 50 -5.64 -24.41 17.14
C PRO A 50 -6.89 -23.52 17.31
N GLN A 51 -7.94 -24.06 17.92
CA GLN A 51 -9.18 -23.32 18.20
C GLN A 51 -9.19 -22.65 19.59
N GLU A 52 -8.39 -23.17 20.52
CA GLU A 52 -8.28 -22.64 21.88
C GLU A 52 -7.27 -21.49 21.94
N ASP A 53 -7.64 -20.38 22.58
CA ASP A 53 -6.82 -19.17 22.69
C ASP A 53 -5.43 -19.44 23.29
N GLU A 54 -5.34 -20.31 24.29
CA GLU A 54 -4.06 -20.65 24.93
C GLU A 54 -3.13 -21.43 23.98
N LYS A 55 -3.69 -22.33 23.18
CA LYS A 55 -2.93 -23.08 22.16
C LYS A 55 -2.53 -22.19 20.98
N ILE A 56 -3.37 -21.22 20.60
CA ILE A 56 -3.01 -20.21 19.59
C ILE A 56 -1.84 -19.36 20.07
N ASN A 57 -1.85 -18.93 21.34
CA ASN A 57 -0.74 -18.17 21.91
C ASN A 57 0.58 -18.95 21.88
N GLN A 58 0.54 -20.23 22.25
CA GLN A 58 1.72 -21.11 22.15
C GLN A 58 2.18 -21.30 20.71
N TRP A 59 1.25 -21.48 19.77
CA TRP A 59 1.56 -21.57 18.34
C TRP A 59 2.25 -20.29 17.83
N LEU A 60 1.73 -19.11 18.17
CA LEU A 60 2.33 -17.82 17.81
C LEU A 60 3.75 -17.68 18.37
N GLN A 61 3.96 -18.05 19.64
CA GLN A 61 5.29 -18.01 20.26
C GLN A 61 6.26 -18.96 19.56
N ASN A 62 5.82 -20.15 19.18
CA ASN A 62 6.64 -21.10 18.44
C ASN A 62 7.00 -20.58 17.05
N CYS A 63 6.04 -20.04 16.30
CA CYS A 63 6.29 -19.42 15.01
C CYS A 63 7.28 -18.24 15.13
N TRP A 64 7.13 -17.41 16.17
CA TRP A 64 8.06 -16.31 16.44
C TRP A 64 9.47 -16.82 16.73
N ASN A 65 9.61 -17.84 17.58
CA ASN A 65 10.91 -18.42 17.93
C ASN A 65 11.60 -19.06 16.71
N GLU A 66 10.86 -19.78 15.87
CA GLU A 66 11.37 -20.32 14.60
C GLU A 66 11.88 -19.20 13.67
N LYS A 67 11.12 -18.11 13.55
CA LYS A 67 11.48 -16.93 12.77
C LYS A 67 12.76 -16.27 13.29
N GLU A 68 12.86 -16.06 14.59
CA GLU A 68 14.05 -15.48 15.24
C GLU A 68 15.29 -16.34 15.02
N ASN A 69 15.18 -17.66 15.17
CA ASN A 69 16.31 -18.57 14.94
C ASN A 69 16.74 -18.55 13.47
N ARG A 70 15.78 -18.56 12.53
CA ARG A 70 16.06 -18.45 11.09
C ARG A 70 16.77 -17.15 10.76
N LEU A 71 16.33 -16.02 11.31
CA LEU A 71 16.98 -14.71 11.09
C LEU A 71 18.40 -14.69 11.68
N LYS A 72 18.61 -15.23 12.88
CA LYS A 72 19.95 -15.36 13.48
C LYS A 72 20.89 -16.16 12.58
N GLU A 73 20.42 -17.30 12.05
CA GLU A 73 21.21 -18.10 11.13
C GLU A 73 21.50 -17.36 9.82
N PHE A 74 20.51 -16.66 9.27
CA PHE A 74 20.67 -15.85 8.07
C PHE A 74 21.74 -14.77 8.26
N TYR A 75 21.68 -13.98 9.33
CA TYR A 75 22.68 -12.94 9.59
C TYR A 75 24.07 -13.48 9.96
N THR A 76 24.16 -14.75 10.39
CA THR A 76 25.45 -15.40 10.69
C THR A 76 26.08 -16.01 9.43
N LYS A 77 25.28 -16.67 8.59
CA LYS A 77 25.75 -17.47 7.44
C LYS A 77 25.53 -16.79 6.08
N ASN A 78 24.79 -15.67 6.03
CA ASN A 78 24.33 -14.97 4.81
C ASN A 78 23.59 -15.89 3.81
N GLN A 79 22.92 -16.94 4.28
CA GLN A 79 22.17 -17.86 3.43
C GLN A 79 20.84 -18.23 4.11
N PHE A 80 19.74 -18.06 3.39
CA PHE A 80 18.49 -18.77 3.68
C PHE A 80 18.59 -20.19 3.12
N ASP A 81 17.79 -21.12 3.66
CA ASP A 81 17.73 -22.53 3.22
C ASP A 81 17.93 -22.72 1.71
N SER A 82 18.63 -23.79 1.33
CA SER A 82 19.05 -24.11 -0.04
C SER A 82 17.91 -24.27 -1.06
N THR A 83 16.65 -24.19 -0.61
CA THR A 83 15.43 -24.23 -1.44
C THR A 83 15.04 -22.87 -2.04
N SER A 84 15.85 -21.83 -1.85
CA SER A 84 15.58 -20.49 -2.36
C SER A 84 15.50 -20.46 -3.91
N LYS A 85 14.30 -20.17 -4.43
CA LYS A 85 14.12 -19.86 -5.85
C LYS A 85 14.60 -18.44 -6.11
N ARG A 86 15.72 -18.31 -6.81
CA ARG A 86 16.20 -16.99 -7.27
C ARG A 86 15.30 -16.51 -8.42
N PHE A 87 14.43 -15.56 -8.13
CA PHE A 87 13.67 -14.87 -9.19
C PHE A 87 14.65 -14.08 -10.05
N ASN A 88 14.81 -14.46 -11.32
CA ASN A 88 15.64 -13.72 -12.26
C ASN A 88 14.91 -12.43 -12.67
N ASN A 89 15.17 -11.36 -11.93
CA ASN A 89 14.46 -10.09 -12.07
C ASN A 89 14.93 -9.26 -13.29
N GLN A 90 15.92 -9.71 -14.06
CA GLN A 90 16.50 -8.91 -15.16
C GLN A 90 15.48 -8.44 -16.20
N GLN A 91 14.52 -9.30 -16.57
CA GLN A 91 13.46 -8.93 -17.54
C GLN A 91 12.40 -8.01 -16.92
N ILE A 92 12.04 -8.21 -15.66
CA ILE A 92 11.07 -7.36 -14.94
C ILE A 92 11.68 -5.96 -14.76
N GLU A 93 12.95 -5.88 -14.37
CA GLU A 93 13.62 -4.62 -14.15
C GLU A 93 13.76 -3.77 -15.41
N SER A 94 14.03 -4.34 -16.59
CA SER A 94 14.16 -3.56 -17.82
C SER A 94 12.84 -2.93 -18.25
N HIS A 95 11.74 -3.69 -18.18
CA HIS A 95 10.39 -3.20 -18.48
C HIS A 95 9.95 -2.12 -17.48
N VAL A 96 10.14 -2.35 -16.17
CA VAL A 96 9.79 -1.38 -15.13
C VAL A 96 10.64 -0.10 -15.24
N ARG A 97 11.95 -0.22 -15.54
CA ARG A 97 12.81 0.96 -15.77
C ARG A 97 12.33 1.79 -16.95
N PHE A 98 11.92 1.15 -18.05
CA PHE A 98 11.42 1.83 -19.23
C PHE A 98 10.09 2.53 -18.96
N GLN A 99 9.13 1.82 -18.35
CA GLN A 99 7.83 2.37 -17.96
C GLN A 99 7.99 3.56 -17.01
N ARG A 100 8.89 3.45 -16.02
CA ARG A 100 9.18 4.55 -15.09
C ARG A 100 9.73 5.78 -15.81
N ARG A 101 10.65 5.61 -16.77
CA ARG A 101 11.19 6.73 -17.55
C ARG A 101 10.11 7.40 -18.39
N LEU A 102 9.28 6.62 -19.08
CA LEU A 102 8.16 7.15 -19.84
C LEU A 102 7.18 7.90 -18.95
N ALA A 103 6.81 7.33 -17.81
CA ALA A 103 5.91 7.97 -16.85
C ALA A 103 6.49 9.31 -16.36
N LEU A 104 7.77 9.36 -16.00
CA LEU A 104 8.42 10.61 -15.58
C LEU A 104 8.45 11.67 -16.69
N ILE A 105 8.78 11.29 -17.92
CA ILE A 105 8.80 12.21 -19.06
C ILE A 105 7.39 12.75 -19.32
N LEU A 106 6.38 11.86 -19.38
CA LEU A 106 4.99 12.25 -19.57
C LEU A 106 4.51 13.16 -18.44
N TRP A 107 4.89 12.88 -17.19
CA TRP A 107 4.53 13.69 -16.05
C TRP A 107 5.11 15.10 -16.11
N ILE A 108 6.40 15.21 -16.47
CA ILE A 108 7.07 16.51 -16.64
C ILE A 108 6.41 17.28 -17.79
N LEU A 109 6.16 16.65 -18.93
CA LEU A 109 5.48 17.28 -20.07
C LEU A 109 4.06 17.74 -19.72
N PHE A 110 3.32 16.93 -18.96
CA PHE A 110 1.99 17.27 -18.49
C PHE A 110 2.01 18.51 -17.59
N ILE A 111 2.93 18.57 -16.63
CA ILE A 111 3.10 19.74 -15.75
C ILE A 111 3.48 20.99 -16.56
N LEU A 112 4.43 20.86 -17.49
CA LEU A 112 4.85 21.98 -18.35
C LEU A 112 3.71 22.47 -19.26
N PHE A 113 2.93 21.55 -19.83
CA PHE A 113 1.77 21.88 -20.64
C PHE A 113 0.71 22.64 -19.82
N TRP A 114 0.33 22.10 -18.65
CA TRP A 114 -0.69 22.74 -17.82
C TRP A 114 -0.25 24.07 -17.23
N SER A 115 1.01 24.19 -16.81
CA SER A 115 1.56 25.47 -16.35
C SER A 115 1.58 26.51 -17.46
N TYR A 116 1.97 26.13 -18.69
CA TYR A 116 1.88 27.01 -19.85
C TYR A 116 0.43 27.45 -20.12
N CYS A 117 -0.51 26.50 -20.18
CA CYS A 117 -1.93 26.80 -20.39
C CYS A 117 -2.48 27.75 -19.31
N LEU A 118 -2.12 27.52 -18.04
CA LEU A 118 -2.53 28.36 -16.93
C LEU A 118 -1.99 29.78 -17.09
N ILE A 119 -0.73 29.97 -17.50
CA ILE A 119 -0.15 31.32 -17.69
C ILE A 119 -0.75 32.03 -18.91
N ALA A 120 -0.91 31.33 -20.03
CA ALA A 120 -1.30 31.89 -21.32
C ALA A 120 -2.79 32.27 -21.40
N TYR A 121 -3.68 31.50 -20.78
CA TYR A 121 -5.13 31.66 -20.97
C TYR A 121 -5.86 32.12 -19.72
N ILE A 122 -6.37 33.36 -19.76
CA ILE A 122 -7.13 33.95 -18.64
C ILE A 122 -8.41 33.17 -18.28
N LYS A 123 -9.06 32.54 -19.28
CA LYS A 123 -10.25 31.70 -19.05
C LYS A 123 -9.92 30.48 -18.18
N ILE A 124 -8.75 29.87 -18.36
CA ILE A 124 -8.29 28.74 -17.55
C ILE A 124 -7.98 29.22 -16.13
N LYS A 125 -7.34 30.39 -15.97
CA LYS A 125 -7.11 30.98 -14.63
C LYS A 125 -8.41 31.21 -13.87
N LEU A 126 -9.41 31.80 -14.54
CA LEU A 126 -10.72 32.06 -13.95
C LEU A 126 -11.43 30.76 -13.56
N TYR A 127 -11.39 29.75 -14.43
CA TYR A 127 -11.94 28.43 -14.14
C TYR A 127 -11.29 27.79 -12.90
N VAL A 128 -9.96 27.76 -12.84
CA VAL A 128 -9.21 27.21 -11.69
C VAL A 128 -9.57 27.97 -10.40
N LEU A 129 -9.64 29.30 -10.46
CA LEU A 129 -10.01 30.13 -9.31
C LEU A 129 -11.43 29.82 -8.82
N LEU A 130 -12.40 29.67 -9.73
CA LEU A 130 -13.77 29.29 -9.38
C LEU A 130 -13.85 27.91 -8.73
N VAL A 131 -13.10 26.93 -9.25
CA VAL A 131 -13.02 25.58 -8.66
C VAL A 131 -12.40 25.64 -7.28
N CYS A 132 -11.31 26.40 -7.07
CA CYS A 132 -10.70 26.58 -5.76
C CYS A 132 -11.67 27.23 -4.76
N LEU A 133 -12.38 28.28 -5.17
CA LEU A 133 -13.40 28.92 -4.31
C LEU A 133 -14.52 27.94 -3.94
N PHE A 134 -15.00 27.16 -4.91
CA PHE A 134 -16.01 26.13 -4.67
C PHE A 134 -15.54 25.09 -3.65
N HIS A 135 -14.29 24.62 -3.75
CA HIS A 135 -13.70 23.71 -2.78
C HIS A 135 -13.63 24.31 -1.37
N VAL A 136 -13.13 25.55 -1.24
CA VAL A 136 -13.03 26.25 0.05
C VAL A 136 -14.41 26.43 0.69
N VAL A 137 -15.42 26.74 -0.12
CA VAL A 137 -16.81 26.83 0.34
C VAL A 137 -17.28 25.48 0.87
N ILE A 138 -17.12 24.39 0.11
CA ILE A 138 -17.55 23.06 0.57
C ILE A 138 -16.82 22.64 1.84
N GLU A 139 -15.51 22.85 1.94
CA GLU A 139 -14.75 22.53 3.15
C GLU A 139 -15.26 23.33 4.36
N SER A 140 -15.58 24.62 4.16
CA SER A 140 -16.14 25.46 5.22
C SER A 140 -17.55 25.05 5.65
N PHE A 141 -18.36 24.45 4.78
CA PHE A 141 -19.76 24.11 5.08
C PHE A 141 -19.95 22.65 5.50
N ALA A 142 -19.15 21.72 4.97
CA ALA A 142 -19.40 20.29 5.07
C ALA A 142 -18.22 19.47 5.60
N ASN A 143 -17.21 20.10 6.22
CA ASN A 143 -15.96 19.45 6.68
C ASN A 143 -15.21 18.67 5.58
N GLY A 144 -15.56 18.88 4.31
CA GLY A 144 -14.97 18.21 3.15
C GLY A 144 -16.02 17.76 2.13
N ILE A 145 -15.54 17.46 0.91
CA ILE A 145 -16.40 16.99 -0.20
C ILE A 145 -16.96 15.59 0.07
N ILE A 146 -16.19 14.74 0.75
CA ILE A 146 -16.57 13.35 0.98
C ILE A 146 -17.82 13.29 1.86
N ASP A 147 -17.82 14.02 2.98
CA ASP A 147 -18.95 14.09 3.90
C ASP A 147 -20.17 14.75 3.25
N PHE A 148 -19.95 15.79 2.43
CA PHE A 148 -21.03 16.39 1.63
C PHE A 148 -21.68 15.38 0.66
N VAL A 149 -20.86 14.61 -0.06
CA VAL A 149 -21.35 13.57 -0.98
C VAL A 149 -22.07 12.46 -0.23
N PHE A 150 -21.55 12.04 0.93
CA PHE A 150 -22.22 11.06 1.78
C PHE A 150 -23.58 11.54 2.28
N GLN A 151 -23.69 12.80 2.71
CA GLN A 151 -24.96 13.40 3.14
C GLN A 151 -25.97 13.45 1.99
N LEU A 152 -25.53 13.79 0.77
CA LEU A 152 -26.41 13.78 -0.40
C LEU A 152 -26.89 12.36 -0.74
N ASP A 153 -25.99 11.37 -0.69
CA ASP A 153 -26.31 9.97 -0.97
C ASP A 153 -27.27 9.39 0.09
N GLU A 154 -27.07 9.73 1.37
CA GLU A 154 -27.96 9.33 2.45
C GLU A 154 -29.36 9.96 2.29
N ASN A 155 -29.43 11.26 2.00
CA ASN A 155 -30.69 11.96 1.71
C ASN A 155 -31.43 11.38 0.49
N TYR A 156 -30.70 11.00 -0.55
CA TYR A 156 -31.26 10.33 -1.72
C TYR A 156 -31.82 8.95 -1.39
N ARG A 157 -31.06 8.14 -0.62
CA ARG A 157 -31.49 6.82 -0.17
C ARG A 157 -32.71 6.88 0.75
N GLN A 158 -32.81 7.87 1.63
CA GLN A 158 -33.99 8.06 2.48
C GLN A 158 -35.24 8.37 1.66
N LYS A 159 -35.14 9.25 0.65
CA LYS A 159 -36.26 9.53 -0.28
C LYS A 159 -36.70 8.29 -1.06
N GLN A 160 -35.75 7.49 -1.54
CA GLN A 160 -36.04 6.22 -2.23
C GLN A 160 -36.76 5.20 -1.34
N ARG A 161 -36.44 5.16 -0.04
CA ARG A 161 -37.13 4.30 0.93
C ARG A 161 -38.55 4.78 1.21
N ALA A 162 -38.77 6.08 1.32
CA ALA A 162 -40.10 6.65 1.51
C ALA A 162 -41.03 6.38 0.31
N ILE A 163 -40.54 6.54 -0.93
CA ILE A 163 -41.32 6.27 -2.15
C ILE A 163 -41.71 4.80 -2.31
N LYS A 164 -40.91 3.86 -1.76
CA LYS A 164 -41.23 2.42 -1.79
C LYS A 164 -42.21 1.96 -0.70
N GLN A 165 -42.52 2.83 0.27
CA GLN A 165 -43.41 2.52 1.39
C GLN A 165 -44.84 3.05 1.18
N ASP A 166 -45.05 3.88 0.15
CA ASP A 166 -46.36 4.30 -0.37
C ASP A 166 -46.79 3.44 -1.57
#